data_AF-A0A520GIF0-F1
#
_entry.id   AF-A0A520GIF0-F1
#
_cell.length_a   1.000
_cell.length_b   1.000
_cell.length_c   1.000
_cell.angle_alpha   90.00
_cell.angle_beta   90.00
_cell.angle_gamma   90.00
#
_symmetry.space_group_name_H-M   'P 1'
#
loop_
_entity.id
_entity.type
_entity.pdbx_description
1 polymer ?
#
loop_
_entity_poly.entity_id
_entity_poly.type
_entity_poly.pdbx_seq_one_letter_code
_entity_poly.pdbx_strand_id
1 'polypeptide(L)'
;MFRNERASVAKAKKCIADYKKAIGDVEGLAELMVFYCERASGFSVEVGLQDEGFFGALVRMFEQALQAIARLPDAQRLLLMDRLDRVHHISQNIGYGVDEAMSDLLVEHGTDD
;
A
#
# COMPACT_ATOMS: atom_id res chain seq x y z
N MET A 1 10.24 -25.99 -9.83
CA MET A 1 11.19 -25.14 -10.61
C MET A 1 10.40 -23.91 -11.05
N PHE A 2 10.49 -22.80 -10.30
CA PHE A 2 9.71 -21.60 -10.60
C PHE A 2 10.40 -20.83 -11.74
N ARG A 3 9.67 -20.65 -12.83
CA ARG A 3 10.13 -20.00 -14.05
C ARG A 3 10.45 -18.53 -13.74
N ASN A 4 11.62 -18.10 -14.17
CA ASN A 4 12.24 -16.79 -13.97
C ASN A 4 11.48 -15.63 -14.67
N GLU A 5 10.20 -15.43 -14.35
CA GLU A 5 9.49 -14.22 -14.71
C GLU A 5 9.82 -13.16 -13.66
N ARG A 6 10.78 -12.29 -13.98
CA ARG A 6 11.14 -11.13 -13.17
C ARG A 6 9.86 -10.36 -12.83
N ALA A 7 9.54 -10.26 -11.55
CA ALA A 7 8.49 -9.38 -11.07
C ALA A 7 8.72 -7.98 -11.67
N SER A 8 7.75 -7.49 -12.44
CA SER A 8 7.88 -6.24 -13.19
C SER A 8 6.93 -5.20 -12.62
N VAL A 9 7.51 -4.21 -11.96
CA VAL A 9 6.77 -3.07 -11.40
C VAL A 9 5.99 -2.32 -12.48
N ALA A 10 6.56 -2.19 -13.69
CA ALA A 10 5.88 -1.57 -14.82
C ALA A 10 4.63 -2.36 -15.25
N LYS A 11 4.72 -3.69 -15.27
CA LYS A 11 3.60 -4.58 -15.61
C LYS A 11 2.52 -4.54 -14.53
N ALA A 12 2.91 -4.52 -13.26
CA ALA A 12 1.98 -4.34 -12.14
C ALA A 12 1.25 -2.99 -12.21
N LYS A 13 1.98 -1.89 -12.41
CA LYS A 13 1.40 -0.54 -12.56
C LYS A 13 0.46 -0.45 -13.76
N LYS A 14 0.81 -1.09 -14.89
CA LYS A 14 -0.07 -1.16 -16.06
C LYS A 14 -1.35 -1.93 -15.75
N CYS A 15 -1.27 -3.08 -15.10
CA CYS A 15 -2.46 -3.83 -14.68
C CYS A 15 -3.36 -3.04 -13.72
N ILE A 16 -2.78 -2.27 -12.77
CA ILE A 16 -3.53 -1.38 -11.89
C ILE A 16 -4.22 -0.26 -12.67
N ALA A 17 -3.53 0.36 -13.63
CA ALA A 17 -4.09 1.41 -14.49
C ALA A 17 -5.18 0.88 -15.45
N ASP A 18 -4.98 -0.32 -16.00
CA ASP A 18 -5.95 -0.97 -16.88
C ASP A 18 -7.19 -1.42 -16.09
N TYR A 19 -7.03 -1.93 -14.85
CA TYR A 19 -8.13 -2.20 -13.93
C TYR A 19 -8.91 -0.92 -13.59
N LYS A 20 -8.20 0.17 -13.27
CA LYS A 20 -8.78 1.49 -13.01
C LYS A 20 -9.57 2.04 -14.20
N LYS A 21 -9.14 1.75 -15.44
CA LYS A 21 -9.85 2.12 -16.68
C LYS A 21 -11.04 1.22 -17.01
N ALA A 22 -11.03 -0.04 -16.57
CA ALA A 22 -12.00 -1.04 -17.01
C ALA A 22 -13.26 -1.12 -16.14
N ILE A 23 -13.20 -0.78 -14.85
CA ILE A 23 -14.30 -1.13 -13.91
C ILE A 23 -14.88 0.05 -13.13
N GLY A 24 -14.16 1.16 -12.90
CA GLY A 24 -14.72 2.28 -12.14
C GLY A 24 -15.10 1.93 -10.68
N ASP A 25 -14.73 0.75 -10.19
CA ASP A 25 -14.97 0.32 -8.82
C ASP A 25 -13.84 0.82 -7.92
N VAL A 26 -14.18 1.87 -7.17
CA VAL A 26 -13.28 2.53 -6.20
C VAL A 26 -12.88 1.56 -5.09
N GLU A 27 -13.74 0.59 -4.77
CA GLU A 27 -13.50 -0.43 -3.74
C GLU A 27 -12.40 -1.40 -4.17
N GLY A 28 -12.53 -2.02 -5.35
CA GLY A 28 -11.48 -2.92 -5.85
C GLY A 28 -10.13 -2.23 -6.09
N LEU A 29 -10.13 -0.93 -6.41
CA LEU A 29 -8.88 -0.17 -6.50
C LEU A 29 -8.23 0.03 -5.13
N ALA A 30 -9.01 0.41 -4.12
CA ALA A 30 -8.53 0.56 -2.76
C ALA A 30 -8.01 -0.78 -2.19
N GLU A 31 -8.76 -1.87 -2.41
CA GLU A 31 -8.35 -3.23 -2.05
C GLU A 31 -6.98 -3.59 -2.65
N LEU A 32 -6.78 -3.32 -3.94
CA LEU A 32 -5.52 -3.64 -4.62
C LEU A 32 -4.34 -2.79 -4.12
N MET A 33 -4.59 -1.52 -3.77
CA MET A 33 -3.58 -0.64 -3.20
C MET A 33 -3.18 -1.10 -1.79
N VAL A 34 -4.13 -1.49 -0.95
CA VAL A 34 -3.87 -2.06 0.38
C VAL A 34 -3.08 -3.36 0.26
N PHE A 35 -3.52 -4.27 -0.62
CA PHE A 35 -2.83 -5.54 -0.85
C PHE A 35 -1.39 -5.34 -1.33
N TYR A 36 -1.14 -4.35 -2.20
CA TYR A 36 0.22 -3.98 -2.58
C TYR A 36 1.05 -3.61 -1.34
N CYS A 37 0.52 -2.76 -0.46
CA CYS A 37 1.24 -2.30 0.71
C CYS A 37 1.55 -3.45 1.68
N GLU A 38 0.60 -4.37 1.90
CA GLU A 38 0.79 -5.60 2.69
C GLU A 38 1.92 -6.47 2.15
N ARG A 39 1.92 -6.71 0.83
CA ARG A 39 2.96 -7.55 0.21
C ARG A 39 4.31 -6.86 0.21
N ALA A 40 4.36 -5.55 -0.02
CA ALA A 40 5.59 -4.78 -0.09
C ALA A 40 6.25 -4.61 1.30
N SER A 41 5.49 -4.33 2.35
CA SER A 41 6.04 -4.21 3.71
C SER A 41 6.52 -5.57 4.22
N GLY A 42 5.69 -6.61 4.07
CA GLY A 42 6.06 -7.98 4.45
C GLY A 42 7.31 -8.46 3.72
N PHE A 43 7.37 -8.28 2.40
CA PHE A 43 8.57 -8.63 1.62
C PHE A 43 9.81 -7.87 2.10
N SER A 44 9.69 -6.56 2.37
CA SER A 44 10.80 -5.72 2.80
C SER A 44 11.44 -6.24 4.09
N VAL A 45 10.60 -6.62 5.06
CA VAL A 45 11.04 -7.18 6.35
C VAL A 45 11.60 -8.59 6.17
N GLU A 46 10.88 -9.47 5.45
CA GLU A 46 11.25 -10.89 5.29
C GLU A 46 12.60 -11.07 4.60
N VAL A 47 12.92 -10.23 3.60
CA VAL A 47 14.17 -10.36 2.83
C VAL A 47 15.25 -9.36 3.24
N GLY A 48 14.97 -8.47 4.18
CA GLY A 48 15.87 -7.39 4.58
C GLY A 48 16.24 -6.49 3.40
N LEU A 49 15.25 -6.09 2.59
CA LEU A 49 15.47 -5.24 1.41
C LEU A 49 16.16 -3.93 1.83
N GLN A 50 17.05 -3.39 1.01
CA GLN A 50 17.76 -2.13 1.27
C GLN A 50 17.67 -1.22 0.03
N ASP A 51 16.44 -0.82 -0.32
CA ASP A 51 16.15 -0.02 -1.51
C ASP A 51 15.23 1.15 -1.15
N GLU A 52 15.82 2.33 -0.92
CA GLU A 52 15.10 3.57 -0.61
C GLU A 52 14.09 3.97 -1.69
N GLY A 53 14.36 3.66 -2.96
CA GLY A 53 13.43 3.94 -4.05
C GLY A 53 12.18 3.07 -3.97
N PHE A 54 12.35 1.80 -3.58
CA PHE A 54 11.24 0.90 -3.30
C PHE A 54 10.43 1.37 -2.09
N PHE A 55 11.10 1.79 -1.02
CA PHE A 55 10.45 2.31 0.19
C PHE A 55 9.66 3.59 -0.08
N GLY A 56 10.23 4.54 -0.82
CA GLY A 56 9.49 5.72 -1.26
C GLY A 56 8.28 5.38 -2.15
N ALA A 57 8.34 4.30 -2.94
CA ALA A 57 7.19 3.82 -3.70
C ALA A 57 6.12 3.17 -2.81
N LEU A 58 6.52 2.47 -1.75
CA LEU A 58 5.62 1.90 -0.74
C LEU A 58 4.86 3.01 0.00
N VAL A 59 5.56 3.99 0.54
CA VAL A 59 4.94 5.13 1.26
C VAL A 59 3.94 5.88 0.35
N ARG A 60 4.31 6.15 -0.91
CA ARG A 60 3.39 6.79 -1.87
C ARG A 60 2.15 5.94 -2.17
N MET A 61 2.29 4.61 -2.24
CA MET A 61 1.12 3.74 -2.45
C MET A 61 0.23 3.72 -1.21
N PHE A 62 0.83 3.77 -0.01
CA PHE A 62 0.11 3.84 1.25
C PHE A 62 -0.75 5.11 1.34
N GLU A 63 -0.18 6.28 1.00
CA GLU A 63 -0.92 7.54 0.88
C GLU A 63 -2.09 7.43 -0.13
N GLN A 64 -1.84 6.87 -1.31
CA GLN A 64 -2.88 6.69 -2.33
C GLN A 64 -4.00 5.74 -1.85
N ALA A 65 -3.65 4.71 -1.08
CA ALA A 65 -4.61 3.81 -0.46
C ALA A 65 -5.49 4.57 0.54
N LEU A 66 -4.91 5.36 1.44
CA LEU A 66 -5.66 6.21 2.39
C LEU A 66 -6.66 7.12 1.67
N GLN A 67 -6.20 7.82 0.63
CA GLN A 67 -7.05 8.72 -0.17
C GLN A 67 -8.17 7.98 -0.92
N ALA A 68 -7.93 6.75 -1.38
CA ALA A 68 -8.95 5.92 -2.01
C ALA A 68 -9.98 5.43 -0.99
N ILE A 69 -9.52 5.00 0.18
CA ILE A 69 -10.36 4.45 1.26
C ILE A 69 -11.27 5.52 1.87
N ALA A 70 -10.79 6.77 1.98
CA ALA A 70 -11.61 7.90 2.42
C ALA A 70 -12.88 8.11 1.58
N ARG A 71 -12.93 7.60 0.34
CA ARG A 71 -14.08 7.71 -0.57
C ARG A 71 -15.03 6.53 -0.51
N LEU A 72 -14.74 5.51 0.29
CA LEU A 72 -15.55 4.29 0.42
C LEU A 72 -16.64 4.44 1.48
N PRO A 73 -17.69 3.58 1.45
CA PRO A 73 -18.63 3.43 2.56
C PRO A 73 -17.96 2.96 3.86
N ASP A 74 -18.50 3.33 5.01
CA ASP A 74 -17.86 3.15 6.33
C ASP A 74 -17.46 1.71 6.63
N ALA A 75 -18.30 0.72 6.32
CA ALA A 75 -17.99 -0.68 6.59
C ALA A 75 -16.71 -1.16 5.87
N GLN A 76 -16.56 -0.78 4.60
CA GLN A 76 -15.38 -1.13 3.81
C GLN A 76 -14.18 -0.27 4.19
N ARG A 77 -14.42 1.00 4.53
CA ARG A 77 -13.39 1.91 5.00
C ARG A 77 -12.69 1.37 6.25
N LEU A 78 -13.47 0.98 7.26
CA LEU A 78 -12.95 0.45 8.52
C LEU A 78 -12.11 -0.82 8.31
N LEU A 79 -12.59 -1.74 7.46
CA LEU A 79 -11.88 -2.98 7.14
C LEU A 79 -10.52 -2.71 6.50
N LEU A 80 -10.46 -1.76 5.56
CA LEU A 80 -9.22 -1.42 4.85
C LEU A 80 -8.27 -0.56 5.69
N MET A 81 -8.78 0.27 6.61
CA MET A 81 -7.96 1.00 7.58
C MET A 81 -7.24 0.06 8.54
N ASP A 82 -7.95 -0.90 9.12
CA ASP A 82 -7.36 -1.91 10.01
C ASP A 82 -6.21 -2.70 9.33
N ARG A 83 -6.30 -2.90 8.01
CA ARG A 83 -5.22 -3.50 7.22
C ARG A 83 -4.03 -2.56 7.02
N LEU A 84 -4.27 -1.27 6.74
CA LEU A 84 -3.18 -0.29 6.65
C LEU A 84 -2.50 -0.06 8.01
N ASP A 85 -3.22 -0.12 9.12
CA ASP A 85 -2.62 -0.05 10.45
C ASP A 85 -1.65 -1.22 10.69
N ARG A 86 -2.02 -2.42 10.25
CA ARG A 86 -1.08 -3.57 10.28
C ARG A 86 0.13 -3.36 9.38
N VAL A 87 -0.06 -2.79 8.18
CA VAL A 87 1.06 -2.45 7.29
C VAL A 87 2.01 -1.47 7.96
N HIS A 88 1.48 -0.43 8.61
CA HIS A 88 2.28 0.53 9.35
C HIS A 88 3.08 -0.15 10.46
N HIS A 89 2.46 -1.01 11.27
CA HIS A 89 3.14 -1.74 12.33
C HIS A 89 4.25 -2.68 11.81
N ILE A 90 4.02 -3.39 10.70
CA ILE A 90 5.07 -4.20 10.05
C ILE A 90 6.23 -3.31 9.60
N SER A 91 5.92 -2.13 9.06
CA SER A 91 6.90 -1.22 8.45
C SER A 91 7.87 -0.61 9.47
N GLN A 92 7.55 -0.64 10.77
CA GLN A 92 8.48 -0.28 11.86
C GLN A 92 9.76 -1.13 11.86
N ASN A 93 9.74 -2.31 11.22
CA ASN A 93 10.90 -3.20 11.11
C ASN A 93 11.70 -3.00 9.80
N ILE A 94 11.33 -2.05 8.94
CA ILE A 94 12.03 -1.78 7.67
C ILE A 94 13.19 -0.79 7.88
N GLY A 95 12.97 0.23 8.71
CA GLY A 95 13.85 1.39 8.84
C GLY A 95 13.66 2.41 7.73
N TYR A 96 14.66 3.25 7.47
CA TYR A 96 14.68 4.26 6.39
C TYR A 96 13.59 5.34 6.45
N GLY A 97 13.05 5.63 7.64
CA GLY A 97 12.02 6.66 7.78
C GLY A 97 10.62 6.21 7.34
N VAL A 98 10.42 4.93 7.03
CA VAL A 98 9.19 4.44 6.39
C VAL A 98 8.02 4.48 7.37
N ASP A 99 8.24 4.07 8.62
CA ASP A 99 7.21 4.09 9.65
C ASP A 99 6.89 5.52 10.10
N GLU A 100 7.89 6.40 10.19
CA GLU A 100 7.64 7.81 10.49
C GLU A 100 6.81 8.46 9.38
N ALA A 101 7.17 8.25 8.11
CA ALA A 101 6.40 8.78 7.00
C ALA A 101 4.96 8.22 6.95
N MET A 102 4.77 6.93 7.26
CA MET A 102 3.42 6.35 7.34
C MET A 102 2.63 6.89 8.55
N SER A 103 3.29 7.16 9.68
CA SER A 103 2.66 7.77 10.86
C SER A 103 2.14 9.16 10.54
N ASP A 104 2.96 9.99 9.89
CA ASP A 104 2.58 11.34 9.47
C ASP A 104 1.36 11.30 8.54
N LEU A 105 1.33 10.35 7.58
CA LEU A 105 0.20 10.17 6.67
C LEU A 105 -1.06 9.67 7.39
N LEU A 106 -0.94 8.80 8.39
CA LEU A 106 -2.07 8.36 9.20
C LEU A 106 -2.63 9.50 10.05
N VAL A 107 -1.80 10.42 10.52
CA VAL A 107 -2.26 11.64 11.22
C VAL A 107 -2.93 12.61 10.25
N GLU A 108 -2.38 12.79 9.05
CA GLU A 108 -2.93 13.69 8.03
C GLU A 108 -4.28 13.21 7.48
N HIS A 109 -4.46 11.89 7.31
CA HIS A 109 -5.64 11.30 6.66
C HIS A 109 -6.58 10.55 7.61
N GLY A 110 -6.11 10.15 8.79
CA GLY A 110 -6.93 9.66 9.89
C GLY A 110 -7.56 10.86 10.57
N THR A 111 -8.76 11.21 10.12
CA THR A 111 -9.52 12.37 10.62
C THR A 111 -9.58 12.44 12.14
N ASP A 112 -9.33 13.65 12.63
CA ASP A 112 -9.64 14.21 13.95
C ASP A 112 -10.81 13.53 14.67
N ASP A 113 -10.59 13.23 15.95
CA ASP A 113 -11.62 12.90 16.94
C ASP A 113 -12.66 14.04 17.07
#